data_AF-B8C5M1-F1
#
_entry.id   AF-B8C5M1-F1
#
_cell.length_a   1.000
_cell.length_b   1.000
_cell.length_c   1.000
_cell.angle_alpha   90.00
_cell.angle_beta   90.00
_cell.angle_gamma   90.00
#
_symmetry.space_group_name_H-M   'P 1'
#
loop_
_entity.id
_entity.type
_entity.pdbx_description
1 polymer ?
#
loop_
_entity_poly.entity_id
_entity_poly.type
_entity_poly.pdbx_seq_one_letter_code
_entity_poly.pdbx_strand_id
1 'polypeptide(L)'
;MTSSTTNTSPPASEYHLREYNPHNQNDRASLEEICANVYGGGDYLPQTAAKYVADPECSFLALTTKESTAAETTTTTEDDTILAVANFKRLPAQNSAWIEAVRTHPDHRNKGLASRLLRSLVDMSKEEDKHKQPRDILTCTVESNVGMQRALQKVGFEQCNTISTLSFAKLRDIPGWKPDDQSTPQPLLDALDLHHLVSSTAKAISPSQWTNIFTDELLLSYLEQFKLDGGTSGYLPGLYEYIVPGVNRADLKQSMEHGLVFVLDVPYDKELSSCDSDVNTKTNVQAILAFTQDERISSLKSKWVCSIVAYSELAFEAALNHAHSSDVARLLQSFGSSTREDLAITTSDAELQTPPFCLVFDDAVPIGEEALANALPLVTDPCVVFKYRCD
;
A
#
# COMPACT_ATOMS: atom_id res chain seq x y z
N MET A 1 -9.41 52.90 34.32
CA MET A 1 -8.69 52.38 33.15
C MET A 1 -8.99 50.90 33.04
N THR A 2 -10.05 50.55 32.32
CA THR A 2 -10.49 49.17 32.07
C THR A 2 -10.06 48.81 30.66
N SER A 3 -9.05 47.95 30.54
CA SER A 3 -8.53 47.42 29.28
C SER A 3 -9.51 46.37 28.75
N SER A 4 -10.30 46.71 27.73
CA SER A 4 -11.06 45.71 26.96
C SER A 4 -10.12 45.02 25.98
N THR A 5 -9.63 43.84 26.34
CA THR A 5 -9.08 42.89 25.38
C THR A 5 -10.22 42.33 24.55
N THR A 6 -10.45 42.95 23.39
CA THR A 6 -11.26 42.37 22.32
C THR A 6 -10.59 41.10 21.83
N ASN A 7 -11.10 39.95 22.28
CA ASN A 7 -10.87 38.66 21.64
C ASN A 7 -11.56 38.69 20.27
N THR A 8 -10.86 39.18 19.26
CA THR A 8 -11.26 38.98 17.87
C THR A 8 -10.91 37.55 17.49
N SER A 9 -11.91 36.66 17.51
CA SER A 9 -11.84 35.41 16.77
C SER A 9 -11.46 35.72 15.31
N PRO A 10 -10.52 34.97 14.69
CA PRO A 10 -10.15 35.19 13.29
C PRO A 10 -11.38 35.02 12.38
N PRO A 11 -11.48 35.79 11.29
CA PRO A 11 -12.63 35.75 10.39
C PRO A 11 -12.84 34.35 9.81
N ALA A 12 -14.10 33.92 9.75
CA ALA A 12 -14.49 32.66 9.16
C ALA A 12 -14.34 32.70 7.62
N SER A 13 -13.58 31.74 7.10
CA SER A 13 -13.40 31.32 5.69
C SER A 13 -12.45 32.11 4.76
N GLU A 14 -11.16 32.15 5.12
CA GLU A 14 -10.06 32.47 4.17
C GLU A 14 -9.82 31.33 3.14
N TYR A 15 -10.26 30.11 3.45
CA TYR A 15 -9.96 28.90 2.66
C TYR A 15 -11.23 28.23 2.16
N HIS A 16 -11.18 27.73 0.93
CA HIS A 16 -12.27 27.02 0.27
C HIS A 16 -11.83 25.61 -0.12
N LEU A 17 -12.71 24.61 0.01
CA LEU A 17 -12.48 23.25 -0.43
C LEU A 17 -13.27 22.99 -1.71
N ARG A 18 -12.62 22.50 -2.75
CA ARG A 18 -13.26 22.09 -4.01
C ARG A 18 -12.54 20.89 -4.61
N GLU A 19 -13.16 20.28 -5.61
CA GLU A 19 -12.47 19.32 -6.47
C GLU A 19 -11.34 20.00 -7.24
N TYR A 20 -10.24 19.26 -7.41
CA TYR A 20 -9.15 19.63 -8.29
C TYR A 20 -9.60 19.52 -9.76
N ASN A 21 -9.35 20.55 -10.57
CA ASN A 21 -9.70 20.55 -11.99
C ASN A 21 -8.44 20.38 -12.86
N PRO A 22 -8.22 19.22 -13.50
CA PRO A 22 -7.04 18.98 -14.32
C PRO A 22 -7.03 19.80 -15.62
N HIS A 23 -8.18 20.38 -16.02
CA HIS A 23 -8.27 21.26 -17.19
C HIS A 23 -8.00 22.72 -16.87
N ASN A 24 -7.98 23.10 -15.58
CA ASN A 24 -7.59 24.44 -15.16
C ASN A 24 -6.06 24.55 -15.15
N GLN A 25 -5.51 25.54 -15.86
CA GLN A 25 -4.07 25.76 -15.91
C GLN A 25 -3.48 26.18 -14.55
N ASN A 26 -4.21 26.96 -13.76
CA ASN A 26 -3.74 27.42 -12.44
C ASN A 26 -3.70 26.27 -11.43
N ASP A 27 -4.66 25.35 -11.48
CA ASP A 27 -4.67 24.13 -10.65
C ASP A 27 -3.44 23.28 -10.93
N ARG A 28 -3.14 23.02 -12.21
CA ARG A 28 -1.96 22.25 -12.63
C ARG A 28 -0.68 22.92 -12.18
N ALA A 29 -0.54 24.21 -12.43
CA ALA A 29 0.65 24.97 -12.05
C ALA A 29 0.85 24.97 -10.52
N SER A 30 -0.21 25.19 -9.74
CA SER A 30 -0.15 25.14 -8.28
C SER A 30 0.25 23.75 -7.77
N LEU A 31 -0.29 22.68 -8.39
CA LEU A 31 0.04 21.31 -8.01
C LEU A 31 1.50 20.98 -8.31
N GLU A 32 1.99 21.37 -9.49
CA GLU A 32 3.41 21.23 -9.88
C GLU A 32 4.32 21.97 -8.90
N GLU A 33 3.97 23.20 -8.52
CA GLU A 33 4.71 24.00 -7.53
C GLU A 33 4.74 23.33 -6.15
N ILE A 34 3.60 22.86 -5.65
CA ILE A 34 3.50 22.11 -4.39
C ILE A 34 4.42 20.89 -4.40
N CYS A 35 4.53 20.20 -5.55
CA CYS A 35 5.24 18.95 -5.71
C CYS A 35 6.73 19.11 -6.10
N ALA A 36 7.15 20.32 -6.52
CA ALA A 36 8.46 20.57 -7.13
C ALA A 36 9.67 20.14 -6.29
N ASN A 37 9.52 20.11 -4.96
CA ASN A 37 10.59 19.72 -4.03
C ASN A 37 10.30 18.41 -3.28
N VAL A 38 9.18 17.74 -3.56
CA VAL A 38 8.85 16.47 -2.93
C VAL A 38 9.63 15.36 -3.63
N TYR A 39 10.30 14.51 -2.83
CA TYR A 39 11.19 13.45 -3.32
C TYR A 39 12.27 13.94 -4.32
N GLY A 40 12.83 15.13 -4.08
CA GLY A 40 13.83 15.72 -4.97
C GLY A 40 13.26 16.18 -6.32
N GLY A 41 11.95 16.44 -6.39
CA GLY A 41 11.24 16.86 -7.60
C GLY A 41 10.67 15.70 -8.43
N GLY A 42 10.79 14.46 -7.93
CA GLY A 42 10.24 13.26 -8.56
C GLY A 42 8.86 12.85 -8.06
N ASP A 43 8.07 13.75 -7.48
CA ASP A 43 6.72 13.41 -7.01
C ASP A 43 5.84 12.96 -8.19
N TYR A 44 5.10 11.87 -7.98
CA TYR A 44 4.25 11.24 -9.00
C TYR A 44 2.89 11.95 -9.14
N LEU A 45 2.52 12.77 -8.15
CA LEU A 45 1.18 13.31 -8.03
C LEU A 45 0.75 14.17 -9.24
N PRO A 46 1.59 15.07 -9.80
CA PRO A 46 1.20 15.83 -10.98
C PRO A 46 0.85 14.94 -12.18
N GLN A 47 1.54 13.80 -12.36
CA GLN A 47 1.28 12.89 -13.48
C GLN A 47 0.06 11.97 -13.24
N THR A 48 -0.34 11.73 -11.99
CA THR A 48 -1.49 10.89 -11.65
C THR A 48 -2.77 11.66 -11.34
N ALA A 49 -2.71 12.97 -11.09
CA ALA A 49 -3.86 13.80 -10.72
C ALA A 49 -5.07 13.63 -11.65
N ALA A 50 -4.87 13.62 -12.96
CA ALA A 50 -5.95 13.41 -13.93
C ALA A 50 -6.59 12.02 -13.82
N LYS A 51 -5.83 10.99 -13.44
CA LYS A 51 -6.35 9.64 -13.20
C LYS A 51 -7.21 9.59 -11.94
N TYR A 52 -6.82 10.28 -10.88
CA TYR A 52 -7.64 10.39 -9.68
C TYR A 52 -8.96 11.10 -9.97
N VAL A 53 -8.97 12.16 -10.77
CA VAL A 53 -10.21 12.86 -11.13
C VAL A 53 -11.11 12.01 -12.04
N ALA A 54 -10.53 11.17 -12.89
CA ALA A 54 -11.28 10.29 -13.78
C ALA A 54 -11.81 9.02 -13.09
N ASP A 55 -11.28 8.65 -11.93
CA ASP A 55 -11.70 7.48 -11.17
C ASP A 55 -12.94 7.82 -10.32
N PRO A 56 -14.11 7.19 -10.56
CA PRO A 56 -15.33 7.47 -9.82
C PRO A 56 -15.27 7.08 -8.33
N GLU A 57 -14.32 6.25 -7.92
CA GLU A 57 -14.08 5.92 -6.51
C GLU A 57 -13.16 6.93 -5.83
N CYS A 58 -12.56 7.87 -6.58
CA CYS A 58 -11.67 8.89 -6.05
C CYS A 58 -12.38 10.25 -5.92
N SER A 59 -11.91 11.03 -4.96
CA SER A 59 -12.27 12.43 -4.75
C SER A 59 -10.98 13.20 -4.51
N PHE A 60 -10.43 13.78 -5.59
CA PHE A 60 -9.21 14.55 -5.50
C PHE A 60 -9.52 16.01 -5.18
N LEU A 61 -9.26 16.42 -3.94
CA LEU A 61 -9.69 17.71 -3.40
C LEU A 61 -8.52 18.67 -3.25
N ALA A 62 -8.82 19.95 -3.47
CA ALA A 62 -7.93 21.08 -3.33
C ALA A 62 -8.48 22.08 -2.30
N LEU A 63 -7.62 22.51 -1.38
CA LEU A 63 -7.86 23.63 -0.48
C LEU A 63 -7.25 24.89 -1.09
N THR A 64 -8.08 25.86 -1.47
CA THR A 64 -7.67 27.12 -2.12
C THR A 64 -7.78 28.31 -1.17
N THR A 65 -7.06 29.38 -1.46
CA THR A 65 -7.38 30.71 -0.92
C THR A 65 -8.54 31.30 -1.68
N LYS A 66 -9.47 31.96 -0.98
CA LYS A 66 -10.41 32.87 -1.63
C LYS A 66 -9.77 34.25 -1.74
N GLU A 67 -9.46 34.73 -2.93
CA GLU A 67 -9.17 36.15 -3.07
C GLU A 67 -10.46 36.93 -2.80
N SER A 68 -10.49 37.68 -1.70
CA SER A 68 -11.53 38.68 -1.45
C SER A 68 -11.30 39.86 -2.37
N THR A 69 -11.61 39.74 -3.65
CA THR A 69 -11.73 40.92 -4.51
C THR A 69 -13.02 41.64 -4.11
N ALA A 70 -12.87 42.63 -3.23
CA ALA A 70 -13.87 43.65 -3.00
C ALA A 70 -13.99 44.53 -4.26
N ALA A 71 -14.61 44.00 -5.31
CA ALA A 71 -15.16 44.77 -6.42
C ALA A 71 -16.05 43.87 -7.28
N GLU A 72 -17.34 44.20 -7.32
CA GLU A 72 -18.33 43.66 -8.24
C GLU A 72 -17.84 43.80 -9.70
N THR A 73 -17.38 42.71 -10.30
CA THR A 73 -17.46 42.54 -11.75
C THR A 73 -17.61 41.07 -12.09
N THR A 74 -18.68 40.78 -12.81
CA THR A 74 -19.19 39.46 -13.19
C THR A 74 -18.33 38.79 -14.26
N THR A 75 -17.12 38.36 -13.90
CA THR A 75 -16.34 37.40 -14.69
C THR A 75 -15.81 36.30 -13.77
N THR A 76 -16.41 35.14 -13.96
CA THR A 76 -16.10 33.85 -13.35
C THR A 76 -14.65 33.42 -13.63
N THR A 77 -14.03 32.72 -12.66
CA THR A 77 -12.99 31.67 -12.79
C THR A 77 -11.48 31.93 -12.72
N GLU A 78 -10.96 33.10 -12.34
CA GLU A 78 -9.49 33.31 -12.31
C GLU A 78 -8.98 33.65 -10.88
N ASP A 79 -7.95 32.92 -10.42
CA ASP A 79 -7.04 33.23 -9.29
C ASP A 79 -7.21 32.54 -7.90
N ASP A 80 -7.96 31.44 -7.82
CA ASP A 80 -7.89 30.58 -6.62
C ASP A 80 -6.59 29.73 -6.62
N THR A 81 -5.58 30.16 -5.87
CA THR A 81 -4.33 29.40 -5.69
C THR A 81 -4.55 28.19 -4.78
N ILE A 82 -4.09 27.01 -5.21
CA ILE A 82 -4.16 25.79 -4.39
C ILE A 82 -3.05 25.82 -3.33
N LEU A 83 -3.43 25.63 -2.07
CA LEU A 83 -2.48 25.58 -0.96
C LEU A 83 -2.23 24.16 -0.42
N ALA A 84 -3.19 23.27 -0.59
CA ALA A 84 -3.07 21.87 -0.18
C ALA A 84 -3.96 21.00 -1.05
N VAL A 85 -3.56 19.74 -1.23
CA VAL A 85 -4.33 18.72 -1.95
C VAL A 85 -4.29 17.40 -1.21
N ALA A 86 -5.29 16.56 -1.47
CA ALA A 86 -5.35 15.18 -0.99
C ALA A 86 -6.31 14.39 -1.88
N ASN A 87 -5.98 13.12 -2.13
CA ASN A 87 -6.90 12.19 -2.77
C ASN A 87 -7.57 11.34 -1.70
N PHE A 88 -8.89 11.15 -1.83
CA PHE A 88 -9.66 10.22 -1.03
C PHE A 88 -10.27 9.18 -1.94
N LYS A 89 -9.92 7.91 -1.71
CA LYS A 89 -10.33 6.78 -2.54
C LYS A 89 -11.22 5.84 -1.76
N ARG A 90 -12.37 5.49 -2.31
CA ARG A 90 -13.28 4.48 -1.76
C ARG A 90 -12.74 3.08 -2.04
N LEU A 91 -12.86 2.21 -1.04
CA LEU A 91 -12.49 0.80 -1.09
C LEU A 91 -13.74 -0.05 -0.78
N PRO A 92 -14.69 -0.13 -1.72
CA PRO A 92 -16.03 -0.66 -1.46
C PRO A 92 -16.04 -2.11 -0.98
N ALA A 93 -15.13 -2.94 -1.49
CA ALA A 93 -15.06 -4.36 -1.15
C ALA A 93 -14.76 -4.64 0.34
N GLN A 94 -14.17 -3.68 1.05
CA GLN A 94 -13.85 -3.81 2.48
C GLN A 94 -14.55 -2.77 3.35
N ASN A 95 -15.54 -2.07 2.79
CA ASN A 95 -16.24 -0.98 3.46
C ASN A 95 -15.29 0.05 4.10
N SER A 96 -14.21 0.40 3.40
CA SER A 96 -13.19 1.32 3.88
C SER A 96 -12.91 2.44 2.87
N ALA A 97 -12.01 3.36 3.23
CA ALA A 97 -11.48 4.38 2.35
C ALA A 97 -9.99 4.58 2.60
N TRP A 98 -9.28 5.06 1.58
CA TRP A 98 -7.86 5.35 1.62
C TRP A 98 -7.59 6.81 1.28
N ILE A 99 -6.94 7.53 2.19
CA ILE A 99 -6.42 8.87 1.91
C ILE A 99 -4.98 8.72 1.43
N GLU A 100 -4.69 9.29 0.27
CA GLU A 100 -3.35 9.34 -0.29
C GLU A 100 -3.01 10.75 -0.80
N ALA A 101 -1.74 10.93 -1.19
CA ALA A 101 -1.29 12.14 -1.87
C ALA A 101 -1.57 13.46 -1.12
N VAL A 102 -1.55 13.44 0.22
CA VAL A 102 -1.68 14.67 1.01
C VAL A 102 -0.43 15.53 0.81
N ARG A 103 -0.62 16.73 0.29
CA ARG A 103 0.45 17.72 0.09
C ARG A 103 0.01 19.09 0.55
N THR A 104 0.97 19.89 1.00
CA THR A 104 0.76 21.29 1.38
C THR A 104 1.89 22.12 0.83
N HIS A 105 1.54 23.25 0.22
CA HIS A 105 2.48 24.22 -0.33
C HIS A 105 3.56 24.55 0.71
N PRO A 106 4.86 24.52 0.36
CA PRO A 106 5.96 24.74 1.30
C PRO A 106 5.78 26.00 2.17
N ASP A 107 5.41 27.13 1.56
CA ASP A 107 5.23 28.42 2.24
C ASP A 107 3.97 28.52 3.11
N HIS A 108 3.11 27.51 3.07
CA HIS A 108 1.87 27.43 3.83
C HIS A 108 1.85 26.24 4.81
N ARG A 109 2.98 25.55 5.00
CA ARG A 109 3.15 24.52 6.03
C ARG A 109 3.01 25.14 7.43
N ASN A 110 2.72 24.28 8.42
CA ASN A 110 2.51 24.65 9.82
C ASN A 110 1.33 25.62 10.10
N LYS A 111 0.55 26.00 9.08
CA LYS A 111 -0.70 26.78 9.24
C LYS A 111 -1.94 25.91 9.49
N GLY A 112 -1.75 24.59 9.66
CA GLY A 112 -2.85 23.63 9.93
C GLY A 112 -3.69 23.23 8.71
N LEU A 113 -3.24 23.57 7.49
CA LEU A 113 -3.98 23.29 6.25
C LEU A 113 -4.18 21.79 5.99
N ALA A 114 -3.14 20.98 6.17
CA ALA A 114 -3.24 19.52 6.04
C ALA A 114 -4.30 18.94 7.01
N SER A 115 -4.28 19.33 8.28
CA SER A 115 -5.29 18.87 9.25
C SER A 115 -6.70 19.38 8.92
N ARG A 116 -6.84 20.57 8.34
CA ARG A 116 -8.15 21.07 7.87
C ARG A 116 -8.67 20.22 6.71
N LEU A 117 -7.83 19.97 5.71
CA LEU A 117 -8.17 19.13 4.56
C LEU A 117 -8.53 17.70 4.99
N LEU A 118 -7.72 17.08 5.83
CA LEU A 118 -7.99 15.75 6.40
C LEU A 118 -9.31 15.70 7.17
N ARG A 119 -9.62 16.73 7.99
CA ARG A 119 -10.90 16.80 8.69
C ARG A 119 -12.08 16.88 7.71
N SER A 120 -11.96 17.67 6.66
CA SER A 120 -13.00 17.75 5.63
C SER A 120 -13.21 16.42 4.90
N LEU A 121 -12.15 15.63 4.66
CA LEU A 121 -12.27 14.28 4.11
C LEU A 121 -12.99 13.31 5.06
N VAL A 122 -12.68 13.40 6.36
CA VAL A 122 -13.40 12.62 7.40
C VAL A 122 -14.88 13.02 7.45
N ASP A 123 -15.19 14.32 7.46
CA ASP A 123 -16.56 14.83 7.51
C ASP A 123 -17.35 14.42 6.25
N MET A 124 -16.72 14.48 5.07
CA MET A 124 -17.28 13.97 3.81
C MET A 124 -17.59 12.48 3.90
N SER A 125 -16.66 11.66 4.41
CA SER A 125 -16.92 10.23 4.57
C SER A 125 -18.10 9.98 5.51
N LYS A 126 -18.16 10.67 6.66
CA LYS A 126 -19.27 10.54 7.62
C LYS A 126 -20.61 10.91 7.00
N GLU A 127 -20.66 11.97 6.21
CA GLU A 127 -21.89 12.42 5.53
C GLU A 127 -22.40 11.36 4.56
N GLU A 128 -21.51 10.81 3.72
CA GLU A 128 -21.84 9.74 2.77
C GLU A 128 -22.25 8.42 3.46
N ASP A 129 -21.86 8.26 4.74
CA ASP A 129 -22.03 7.04 5.53
C ASP A 129 -23.18 7.10 6.54
N LYS A 130 -23.94 8.20 6.60
CA LYS A 130 -25.05 8.39 7.55
C LYS A 130 -26.08 7.25 7.61
N HIS A 131 -26.15 6.41 6.58
CA HIS A 131 -27.08 5.28 6.48
C HIS A 131 -26.39 3.94 6.23
N LYS A 132 -25.07 3.85 6.43
CA LYS A 132 -24.25 2.67 6.17
C LYS A 132 -23.50 2.27 7.45
N GLN A 133 -22.87 1.10 7.44
CA GLN A 133 -22.01 0.68 8.54
C GLN A 133 -20.78 1.60 8.65
N PRO A 134 -20.28 1.85 9.87
CA PRO A 134 -19.03 2.58 10.11
C PRO A 134 -17.91 2.11 9.18
N ARG A 135 -17.23 3.08 8.55
CA ARG A 135 -16.09 2.82 7.67
C ARG A 135 -14.79 3.15 8.38
N ASP A 136 -13.80 2.32 8.11
CA ASP A 136 -12.41 2.65 8.40
C ASP A 136 -11.89 3.60 7.33
N ILE A 137 -11.30 4.72 7.75
CA ILE A 137 -10.52 5.58 6.84
C ILE A 137 -9.05 5.35 7.16
N LEU A 138 -8.31 4.90 6.15
CA LEU A 138 -6.92 4.51 6.25
C LEU A 138 -6.04 5.48 5.48
N THR A 139 -4.78 5.58 5.88
CA THR A 139 -3.74 6.31 5.16
C THR A 139 -2.39 5.84 5.65
N CYS A 140 -1.31 6.16 4.93
CA CYS A 140 0.02 5.93 5.44
C CYS A 140 0.93 7.13 5.19
N THR A 141 2.02 7.17 5.96
CA THR A 141 3.14 8.06 5.71
C THR A 141 4.43 7.39 6.16
N VAL A 142 5.58 7.88 5.70
CA VAL A 142 6.86 7.35 6.16
C VAL A 142 7.10 7.71 7.64
N GLU A 143 7.79 6.86 8.37
CA GLU A 143 8.08 7.02 9.80
C GLU A 143 8.81 8.34 10.11
N SER A 144 9.67 8.80 9.22
CA SER A 144 10.39 10.06 9.36
C SER A 144 9.50 11.31 9.19
N ASN A 145 8.28 11.18 8.63
CA ASN A 145 7.36 12.29 8.38
C ASN A 145 6.54 12.67 9.62
N VAL A 146 7.25 13.06 10.69
CA VAL A 146 6.67 13.47 11.99
C VAL A 146 5.62 14.59 11.83
N GLY A 147 5.80 15.47 10.86
CA GLY A 147 4.85 16.54 10.56
C GLY A 147 3.48 16.02 10.13
N MET A 148 3.45 15.04 9.22
CA MET A 148 2.20 14.43 8.76
C MET A 148 1.57 13.56 9.85
N GLN A 149 2.36 12.79 10.59
CA GLN A 149 1.85 11.97 11.72
C GLN A 149 1.13 12.83 12.77
N ARG A 150 1.71 13.98 13.15
CA ARG A 150 1.05 14.94 14.07
C ARG A 150 -0.24 15.50 13.49
N ALA A 151 -0.26 15.80 12.19
CA ALA A 151 -1.46 16.31 11.53
C ALA A 151 -2.59 15.27 11.46
N LEU A 152 -2.27 13.98 11.29
CA LEU A 152 -3.20 12.85 11.35
C LEU A 152 -3.75 12.65 12.77
N GLN A 153 -2.88 12.55 13.77
CA GLN A 153 -3.26 12.43 15.18
C GLN A 153 -4.17 13.58 15.65
N LYS A 154 -3.90 14.81 15.20
CA LYS A 154 -4.74 15.99 15.50
C LYS A 154 -6.17 15.88 14.94
N VAL A 155 -6.38 15.08 13.89
CA VAL A 155 -7.70 14.83 13.31
C VAL A 155 -8.38 13.63 13.98
N GLY A 156 -7.65 12.83 14.76
CA GLY A 156 -8.14 11.66 15.48
C GLY A 156 -7.75 10.33 14.83
N PHE A 157 -6.80 10.33 13.90
CA PHE A 157 -6.24 9.09 13.38
C PHE A 157 -5.29 8.46 14.41
N GLU A 158 -5.33 7.14 14.52
CA GLU A 158 -4.44 6.35 15.35
C GLU A 158 -3.53 5.49 14.47
N GLN A 159 -2.25 5.37 14.83
CA GLN A 159 -1.36 4.45 14.16
C GLN A 159 -1.80 3.01 14.46
N CYS A 160 -1.92 2.16 13.44
CA CYS A 160 -2.47 0.83 13.60
C CYS A 160 -1.67 -0.31 12.94
N ASN A 161 -0.76 0.00 12.01
CA ASN A 161 0.07 -0.99 11.33
C ASN A 161 1.32 -0.31 10.74
N THR A 162 2.25 -1.09 10.20
CA THR A 162 3.36 -0.69 9.35
C THR A 162 3.43 -1.58 8.10
N ILE A 163 3.57 -0.97 6.92
CA ILE A 163 3.86 -1.68 5.67
C ILE A 163 5.38 -1.71 5.47
N SER A 164 5.94 -2.91 5.51
CA SER A 164 7.35 -3.20 5.26
C SER A 164 7.57 -3.46 3.77
N THR A 165 8.58 -2.80 3.20
CA THR A 165 8.97 -2.95 1.79
C THR A 165 10.49 -3.12 1.69
N LEU A 166 10.95 -3.81 0.64
CA LEU A 166 12.38 -3.88 0.35
C LEU A 166 12.90 -2.54 -0.17
N SER A 167 14.15 -2.22 0.16
CA SER A 167 14.85 -1.05 -0.33
C SER A 167 15.20 -1.21 -1.81
N PHE A 168 14.53 -0.43 -2.67
CA PHE A 168 14.80 -0.43 -4.11
C PHE A 168 16.26 -0.07 -4.41
N ALA A 169 16.87 0.81 -3.60
CA ALA A 169 18.28 1.14 -3.72
C ALA A 169 19.17 -0.10 -3.59
N LYS A 170 18.97 -0.90 -2.53
CA LYS A 170 19.70 -2.15 -2.29
C LYS A 170 19.38 -3.22 -3.34
N LEU A 171 18.12 -3.33 -3.76
CA LEU A 171 17.71 -4.30 -4.80
C LEU A 171 18.38 -4.03 -6.16
N ARG A 172 18.62 -2.76 -6.53
CA ARG A 172 19.33 -2.41 -7.77
C ARG A 172 20.80 -2.81 -7.78
N ASP A 173 21.40 -2.98 -6.60
CA ASP A 173 22.80 -3.40 -6.47
C ASP A 173 22.95 -4.92 -6.68
N ILE A 174 21.84 -5.66 -6.72
CA ILE A 174 21.82 -7.09 -7.03
C ILE A 174 22.06 -7.29 -8.54
N PRO A 175 23.01 -8.15 -8.96
CA PRO A 175 23.27 -8.44 -10.37
C PRO A 175 22.01 -8.90 -11.11
N GLY A 176 21.72 -8.26 -12.24
CA GLY A 176 20.57 -8.59 -13.10
C GLY A 176 19.24 -7.95 -12.67
N TRP A 177 19.19 -7.23 -11.54
CA TRP A 177 17.94 -6.67 -11.01
C TRP A 177 17.63 -5.24 -11.47
N LYS A 178 18.63 -4.47 -11.91
CA LYS A 178 18.40 -3.15 -12.54
C LYS A 178 18.02 -3.31 -14.03
N PRO A 179 17.20 -2.41 -14.61
CA PRO A 179 16.73 -2.52 -16.00
C PRO A 179 17.84 -2.69 -17.04
N ASP A 180 18.95 -1.96 -16.87
CA ASP A 180 20.05 -1.93 -17.86
C ASP A 180 21.11 -3.04 -17.64
N ASP A 181 20.94 -3.90 -16.63
CA ASP A 181 21.86 -5.02 -16.38
C ASP A 181 21.64 -6.18 -17.36
N GLN A 182 22.74 -6.60 -17.96
CA GLN A 182 22.78 -7.73 -18.88
C GLN A 182 22.93 -9.08 -18.16
N SER A 183 23.22 -9.07 -16.85
CA SER A 183 23.28 -10.28 -16.04
C SER A 183 21.90 -10.93 -15.94
N THR A 184 21.88 -12.27 -15.91
CA THR A 184 20.66 -13.03 -15.63
C THR A 184 20.31 -12.85 -14.15
N PRO A 185 19.11 -12.33 -13.82
CA PRO A 185 18.72 -12.17 -12.43
C PRO A 185 18.56 -13.52 -11.75
N GLN A 186 19.04 -13.63 -10.51
CA GLN A 186 18.71 -14.76 -9.63
C GLN A 186 17.45 -14.47 -8.79
N PRO A 187 16.74 -15.52 -8.34
CA PRO A 187 15.70 -15.44 -7.32
C PRO A 187 16.13 -14.64 -6.08
N LEU A 188 15.22 -13.93 -5.39
CA LEU A 188 15.57 -13.03 -4.29
C LEU A 188 16.35 -13.72 -3.17
N LEU A 189 15.90 -14.90 -2.74
CA LEU A 189 16.57 -15.64 -1.67
C LEU A 189 17.96 -16.15 -2.07
N ASP A 190 18.15 -16.57 -3.32
CA ASP A 190 19.46 -16.96 -3.86
C ASP A 190 20.40 -15.75 -3.97
N ALA A 191 19.89 -14.66 -4.54
CA ALA A 191 20.66 -13.46 -4.81
C ALA A 191 21.17 -12.76 -3.54
N LEU A 192 20.48 -12.96 -2.42
CA LEU A 192 20.85 -12.44 -1.11
C LEU A 192 21.50 -13.49 -0.20
N ASP A 193 21.69 -14.72 -0.67
CA ASP A 193 22.18 -15.87 0.13
C ASP A 193 21.36 -16.11 1.42
N LEU A 194 20.03 -16.05 1.33
CA LEU A 194 19.11 -16.17 2.48
C LEU A 194 18.40 -17.53 2.58
N HIS A 195 18.61 -18.44 1.63
CA HIS A 195 17.97 -19.76 1.65
C HIS A 195 18.27 -20.57 2.92
N HIS A 196 19.42 -20.33 3.56
CA HIS A 196 19.80 -21.01 4.78
C HIS A 196 18.96 -20.59 6.00
N LEU A 197 18.32 -19.41 5.97
CA LEU A 197 17.44 -18.91 7.02
C LEU A 197 16.01 -19.45 6.91
N VAL A 198 15.61 -19.99 5.76
CA VAL A 198 14.30 -20.66 5.63
C VAL A 198 14.35 -21.97 6.43
N SER A 199 13.49 -22.12 7.43
CA SER A 199 13.45 -23.30 8.28
C SER A 199 13.18 -24.58 7.47
N SER A 200 13.66 -25.71 7.99
CA SER A 200 13.36 -27.02 7.40
C SER A 200 11.86 -27.31 7.37
N THR A 201 11.12 -26.81 8.37
CA THR A 201 9.66 -26.94 8.44
C THR A 201 8.97 -26.15 7.34
N ALA A 202 9.38 -24.90 7.09
CA ALA A 202 8.87 -24.11 5.97
C ALA A 202 9.17 -24.77 4.61
N LYS A 203 10.39 -25.30 4.43
CA LYS A 203 10.80 -26.04 3.22
C LYS A 203 10.02 -27.34 3.00
N ALA A 204 9.53 -27.97 4.07
CA ALA A 204 8.81 -29.23 4.01
C ALA A 204 7.32 -29.06 3.63
N ILE A 205 6.79 -27.83 3.63
CA ILE A 205 5.43 -27.55 3.18
C ILE A 205 5.35 -27.82 1.68
N SER A 206 4.52 -28.80 1.30
CA SER A 206 4.36 -29.23 -0.08
C SER A 206 3.66 -28.13 -0.91
N PRO A 207 4.06 -27.91 -2.18
CA PRO A 207 3.33 -27.03 -3.10
C PRO A 207 1.83 -27.36 -3.19
N SER A 208 1.45 -28.64 -3.02
CA SER A 208 0.04 -29.07 -3.04
C SER A 208 -0.80 -28.58 -1.85
N GLN A 209 -0.18 -28.02 -0.82
CA GLN A 209 -0.89 -27.43 0.33
C GLN A 209 -1.29 -25.97 0.07
N TRP A 210 -0.76 -25.35 -0.98
CA TRP A 210 -1.14 -24.03 -1.42
C TRP A 210 -2.38 -24.11 -2.31
N THR A 211 -3.38 -23.30 -2.01
CA THR A 211 -4.61 -23.21 -2.79
C THR A 211 -4.66 -21.87 -3.52
N ASN A 212 -5.02 -21.86 -4.80
CA ASN A 212 -5.19 -20.62 -5.56
C ASN A 212 -6.51 -19.92 -5.19
N ILE A 213 -6.46 -18.59 -5.13
CA ILE A 213 -7.62 -17.72 -4.99
C ILE A 213 -7.93 -17.10 -6.36
N PHE A 214 -9.16 -17.30 -6.83
CA PHE A 214 -9.61 -16.86 -8.15
C PHE A 214 -10.69 -15.76 -8.12
N THR A 215 -11.22 -15.40 -6.95
CA THR A 215 -12.31 -14.43 -6.83
C THR A 215 -12.10 -13.46 -5.67
N ASP A 216 -12.66 -12.25 -5.83
CA ASP A 216 -12.67 -11.19 -4.83
C ASP A 216 -13.29 -11.69 -3.52
N GLU A 217 -14.43 -12.39 -3.58
CA GLU A 217 -15.15 -12.88 -2.39
C GLU A 217 -14.30 -13.86 -1.59
N LEU A 218 -13.58 -14.75 -2.27
CA LEU A 218 -12.72 -15.73 -1.61
C LEU A 218 -11.53 -15.03 -0.94
N LEU A 219 -10.86 -14.09 -1.64
CA LEU A 219 -9.77 -13.29 -1.07
C LEU A 219 -10.22 -12.53 0.18
N LEU A 220 -11.36 -11.83 0.09
CA LEU A 220 -11.91 -11.06 1.20
C LEU A 220 -12.28 -11.96 2.39
N SER A 221 -12.82 -13.15 2.13
CA SER A 221 -13.15 -14.10 3.19
C SER A 221 -11.92 -14.56 3.97
N TYR A 222 -10.80 -14.83 3.29
CA TYR A 222 -9.54 -15.20 3.95
C TYR A 222 -8.91 -14.03 4.71
N LEU A 223 -8.91 -12.83 4.13
CA LEU A 223 -8.41 -11.63 4.81
C LEU A 223 -9.20 -11.32 6.09
N GLU A 224 -10.53 -11.42 6.05
CA GLU A 224 -11.37 -11.21 7.23
C GLU A 224 -11.17 -12.33 8.26
N GLN A 225 -11.05 -13.59 7.83
CA GLN A 225 -10.74 -14.71 8.73
C GLN A 225 -9.40 -14.49 9.44
N PHE A 226 -8.34 -14.13 8.70
CA PHE A 226 -7.01 -13.90 9.27
C PHE A 226 -7.00 -12.72 10.25
N LYS A 227 -7.82 -11.70 10.00
CA LYS A 227 -8.02 -10.58 10.92
C LYS A 227 -8.77 -11.00 12.19
N LEU A 228 -9.81 -11.83 12.07
CA LEU A 228 -10.56 -12.38 13.20
C LEU A 228 -9.71 -13.29 14.09
N ASP A 229 -8.77 -14.01 13.49
CA ASP A 229 -7.79 -14.84 14.19
C ASP A 229 -6.69 -14.00 14.88
N GLY A 230 -6.79 -12.66 14.81
CA GLY A 230 -5.87 -11.71 15.42
C GLY A 230 -4.55 -11.58 14.70
N GLY A 231 -4.44 -12.15 13.50
CA GLY A 231 -3.17 -12.31 12.81
C GLY A 231 -2.75 -11.12 11.97
N THR A 232 -3.68 -10.30 11.44
CA THR A 232 -3.34 -9.32 10.39
C THR A 232 -4.24 -8.08 10.42
N SER A 233 -3.93 -7.06 9.61
CA SER A 233 -4.81 -5.91 9.41
C SER A 233 -6.12 -6.22 8.66
N GLY A 234 -6.23 -7.40 8.04
CA GLY A 234 -7.29 -7.77 7.12
C GLY A 234 -7.17 -7.12 5.75
N TYR A 235 -5.99 -6.64 5.38
CA TYR A 235 -5.71 -6.05 4.07
C TYR A 235 -4.49 -6.73 3.45
N LEU A 236 -4.43 -6.78 2.12
CA LEU A 236 -3.24 -7.23 1.40
C LEU A 236 -2.25 -6.06 1.28
N PRO A 237 -1.01 -6.13 1.79
CA PRO A 237 -0.10 -5.00 1.75
C PRO A 237 0.51 -4.82 0.36
N GLY A 238 0.49 -3.59 -0.16
CA GLY A 238 1.09 -3.20 -1.43
C GLY A 238 2.13 -2.10 -1.27
N LEU A 239 2.75 -1.68 -2.37
CA LEU A 239 3.73 -0.58 -2.33
C LEU A 239 3.04 0.73 -1.90
N TYR A 240 3.28 1.12 -0.65
CA TYR A 240 2.79 2.37 -0.05
C TYR A 240 1.26 2.46 0.07
N GLU A 241 0.54 1.35 -0.04
CA GLU A 241 -0.92 1.28 0.07
C GLU A 241 -1.39 -0.12 0.47
N TYR A 242 -2.65 -0.24 0.88
CA TYR A 242 -3.31 -1.55 0.89
C TYR A 242 -3.96 -1.86 -0.45
N ILE A 243 -3.86 -3.13 -0.83
CA ILE A 243 -4.46 -3.70 -2.01
C ILE A 243 -5.81 -4.29 -1.64
N VAL A 244 -6.85 -3.82 -2.34
CA VAL A 244 -8.24 -4.24 -2.12
C VAL A 244 -8.87 -4.58 -3.47
N PRO A 245 -9.61 -5.70 -3.58
CA PRO A 245 -10.35 -5.99 -4.80
C PRO A 245 -11.30 -4.86 -5.20
N GLY A 246 -11.44 -4.62 -6.50
CA GLY A 246 -12.29 -3.57 -7.02
C GLY A 246 -12.06 -3.28 -8.50
N VAL A 247 -12.97 -2.51 -9.10
CA VAL A 247 -12.99 -2.19 -10.55
C VAL A 247 -11.67 -1.57 -11.02
N ASN A 248 -11.01 -0.81 -10.15
CA ASN A 248 -9.76 -0.10 -10.46
C ASN A 248 -8.48 -0.90 -10.12
N ARG A 249 -8.61 -2.17 -9.73
CA ARG A 249 -7.49 -3.08 -9.44
C ARG A 249 -7.42 -4.22 -10.45
N ALA A 250 -7.31 -3.82 -11.72
CA ALA A 250 -7.15 -4.74 -12.84
C ALA A 250 -5.92 -5.65 -12.68
N ASP A 251 -4.85 -5.15 -12.06
CA ASP A 251 -3.64 -5.88 -11.71
C ASP A 251 -3.93 -7.08 -10.78
N LEU A 252 -4.65 -6.85 -9.67
CA LEU A 252 -5.02 -7.91 -8.74
C LEU A 252 -6.01 -8.90 -9.39
N LYS A 253 -6.99 -8.38 -10.13
CA LYS A 253 -7.96 -9.21 -10.85
C LYS A 253 -7.27 -10.15 -11.84
N GLN A 254 -6.39 -9.62 -12.68
CA GLN A 254 -5.61 -10.43 -13.62
C GLN A 254 -4.75 -11.45 -12.88
N SER A 255 -4.17 -11.08 -11.75
CA SER A 255 -3.36 -11.99 -10.94
C SER A 255 -4.19 -13.16 -10.42
N MET A 256 -5.40 -12.92 -9.91
CA MET A 256 -6.33 -13.99 -9.53
C MET A 256 -6.72 -14.87 -10.73
N GLU A 257 -7.05 -14.27 -11.89
CA GLU A 257 -7.39 -15.01 -13.12
C GLU A 257 -6.25 -15.92 -13.61
N HIS A 258 -4.99 -15.53 -13.36
CA HIS A 258 -3.81 -16.31 -13.71
C HIS A 258 -3.32 -17.24 -12.59
N GLY A 259 -4.05 -17.33 -11.46
CA GLY A 259 -3.67 -18.18 -10.33
C GLY A 259 -2.43 -17.70 -9.59
N LEU A 260 -2.17 -16.38 -9.56
CA LEU A 260 -1.04 -15.75 -8.88
C LEU A 260 -1.37 -15.25 -7.46
N VAL A 261 -2.55 -15.60 -6.95
CA VAL A 261 -2.95 -15.38 -5.56
C VAL A 261 -3.12 -16.75 -4.92
N PHE A 262 -2.45 -16.97 -3.80
CA PHE A 262 -2.35 -18.23 -3.10
C PHE A 262 -2.68 -18.05 -1.63
N VAL A 263 -3.25 -19.09 -1.04
CA VAL A 263 -3.45 -19.20 0.40
C VAL A 263 -2.87 -20.51 0.90
N LEU A 264 -2.20 -20.42 2.02
CA LEU A 264 -1.79 -21.54 2.86
C LEU A 264 -2.68 -21.51 4.10
N ASP A 265 -3.31 -22.63 4.42
CA ASP A 265 -4.08 -22.82 5.65
C ASP A 265 -3.89 -24.27 6.11
N VAL A 266 -2.85 -24.49 6.90
CA VAL A 266 -2.46 -25.84 7.34
C VAL A 266 -2.50 -25.90 8.86
N PRO A 267 -3.24 -26.84 9.46
CA PRO A 267 -3.16 -27.08 10.89
C PRO A 267 -1.76 -27.59 11.23
N TYR A 268 -1.05 -26.88 12.11
CA TYR A 268 0.27 -27.29 12.55
C TYR A 268 0.20 -27.92 13.94
N ASP A 269 0.35 -29.24 13.96
CA ASP A 269 0.44 -29.99 15.20
C ASP A 269 1.87 -29.84 15.75
N LYS A 270 1.99 -29.10 16.86
CA LYS A 270 3.24 -28.76 17.56
C LYS A 270 4.02 -29.95 18.14
N GLU A 271 3.58 -31.19 17.90
CA GLU A 271 4.09 -32.41 18.56
C GLU A 271 5.59 -32.70 18.31
N LEU A 272 6.24 -31.99 17.37
CA LEU A 272 7.67 -32.15 17.09
C LEU A 272 8.61 -31.23 17.90
N SER A 273 8.09 -30.26 18.66
CA SER A 273 8.92 -29.35 19.48
C SER A 273 8.86 -29.76 20.95
N SER A 274 9.63 -30.80 21.30
CA SER A 274 9.68 -31.37 22.65
C SER A 274 10.49 -30.52 23.64
N CYS A 275 9.86 -29.56 24.32
CA CYS A 275 10.16 -29.20 25.71
C CYS A 275 9.34 -27.98 26.14
N ASP A 276 8.53 -28.16 27.18
CA ASP A 276 7.89 -27.12 28.01
C ASP A 276 6.76 -26.28 27.40
N SER A 277 5.51 -26.77 27.53
CA SER A 277 4.40 -26.13 28.28
C SER A 277 3.01 -26.66 27.86
N ASP A 278 2.17 -26.94 28.87
CA ASP A 278 0.83 -27.58 28.82
C ASP A 278 -0.30 -26.76 28.16
N VAL A 279 -0.02 -25.99 27.11
CA VAL A 279 -1.06 -25.25 26.37
C VAL A 279 -1.21 -25.84 24.98
N ASN A 280 -2.23 -26.70 24.83
CA ASN A 280 -2.59 -27.39 23.60
C ASN A 280 -3.27 -26.42 22.59
N THR A 281 -2.63 -25.30 22.28
CA THR A 281 -3.09 -24.39 21.22
C THR A 281 -2.56 -24.90 19.89
N LYS A 282 -3.43 -25.53 19.10
CA LYS A 282 -3.17 -25.73 17.68
C LYS A 282 -2.98 -24.37 17.04
N THR A 283 -1.75 -24.05 16.67
CA THR A 283 -1.46 -22.87 15.86
C THR A 283 -1.58 -23.30 14.42
N ASN A 284 -2.49 -22.73 13.65
CA ASN A 284 -2.47 -22.94 12.20
C ASN A 284 -1.24 -22.23 11.62
N VAL A 285 -0.75 -22.68 10.47
CA VAL A 285 0.20 -21.94 9.63
C VAL A 285 -0.62 -21.38 8.49
N GLN A 286 -0.91 -20.07 8.55
CA GLN A 286 -1.72 -19.41 7.53
C GLN A 286 -0.98 -18.24 6.91
N ALA A 287 -1.03 -18.17 5.58
CA ALA A 287 -0.45 -17.09 4.81
C ALA A 287 -1.27 -16.83 3.54
N ILE A 288 -1.32 -15.58 3.09
CA ILE A 288 -1.76 -15.21 1.74
C ILE A 288 -0.53 -14.67 1.02
N LEU A 289 -0.32 -15.15 -0.20
CA LEU A 289 0.73 -14.71 -1.12
C LEU A 289 0.04 -14.22 -2.39
N ALA A 290 0.31 -12.99 -2.81
CA ALA A 290 -0.24 -12.44 -4.03
C ALA A 290 0.86 -11.77 -4.85
N PHE A 291 0.94 -12.07 -6.14
CA PHE A 291 1.74 -11.29 -7.07
C PHE A 291 0.86 -10.30 -7.79
N THR A 292 1.30 -9.05 -7.93
CA THR A 292 0.64 -8.01 -8.73
C THR A 292 1.69 -7.26 -9.55
N GLN A 293 1.28 -6.62 -10.65
CA GLN A 293 2.18 -5.76 -11.41
C GLN A 293 1.97 -4.29 -11.03
N ASP A 294 3.05 -3.61 -10.69
CA ASP A 294 3.04 -2.17 -10.42
C ASP A 294 3.86 -1.42 -11.48
N GLU A 295 3.15 -0.78 -12.41
CA GLU A 295 3.71 0.00 -13.51
C GLU A 295 4.53 1.22 -13.05
N ARG A 296 4.41 1.63 -11.78
CA ARG A 296 5.22 2.71 -11.20
C ARG A 296 6.67 2.26 -10.97
N ILE A 297 6.94 0.95 -10.91
CA ILE A 297 8.28 0.41 -10.75
C ILE A 297 9.05 0.54 -12.06
N SER A 298 9.87 1.58 -12.15
CA SER A 298 10.79 1.81 -13.28
C SER A 298 12.25 1.50 -12.95
N SER A 299 12.58 1.43 -11.65
CA SER A 299 13.97 1.33 -11.19
C SER A 299 14.49 -0.11 -11.08
N LEU A 300 13.61 -1.11 -11.24
CA LEU A 300 13.92 -2.54 -11.23
C LEU A 300 13.55 -3.15 -12.58
N LYS A 301 14.22 -4.23 -12.96
CA LYS A 301 14.02 -4.97 -14.21
C LYS A 301 12.63 -5.60 -14.31
N SER A 302 12.04 -5.92 -13.16
CA SER A 302 10.72 -6.50 -13.04
C SER A 302 9.75 -5.54 -12.35
N LYS A 303 8.49 -5.60 -12.76
CA LYS A 303 7.37 -4.84 -12.18
C LYS A 303 6.55 -5.65 -11.18
N TRP A 304 6.98 -6.88 -10.88
CA TRP A 304 6.28 -7.76 -9.95
C TRP A 304 6.43 -7.27 -8.51
N VAL A 305 5.30 -7.19 -7.82
CA VAL A 305 5.19 -7.00 -6.38
C VAL A 305 4.65 -8.28 -5.79
N CYS A 306 5.37 -8.85 -4.85
CA CYS A 306 4.98 -10.00 -4.03
C CYS A 306 4.46 -9.46 -2.70
N SER A 307 3.17 -9.59 -2.47
CA SER A 307 2.49 -9.20 -1.24
C SER A 307 2.27 -10.43 -0.36
N ILE A 308 2.80 -10.41 0.86
CA ILE A 308 2.64 -11.49 1.83
C ILE A 308 1.87 -10.99 3.05
N VAL A 309 0.83 -11.73 3.42
CA VAL A 309 0.11 -11.61 4.69
C VAL A 309 0.40 -12.88 5.48
N ALA A 310 1.07 -12.76 6.62
CA ALA A 310 1.40 -13.89 7.50
C ALA A 310 1.57 -13.40 8.94
N TYR A 311 1.19 -14.22 9.92
CA TYR A 311 1.22 -13.86 11.35
C TYR A 311 2.25 -14.65 12.17
N SER A 312 3.04 -15.51 11.53
CA SER A 312 4.11 -16.27 12.17
C SER A 312 5.32 -16.34 11.27
N GLU A 313 6.51 -16.50 11.87
CA GLU A 313 7.77 -16.67 11.13
C GLU A 313 7.67 -17.85 10.17
N LEU A 314 7.14 -18.98 10.63
CA LEU A 314 6.94 -20.18 9.81
C LEU A 314 6.04 -19.92 8.60
N ALA A 315 4.92 -19.21 8.77
CA ALA A 315 4.01 -18.90 7.68
C ALA A 315 4.65 -17.94 6.66
N PHE A 316 5.39 -16.94 7.14
CA PHE A 316 6.13 -16.01 6.28
C PHE A 316 7.24 -16.70 5.49
N GLU A 317 8.04 -17.54 6.15
CA GLU A 317 9.08 -18.34 5.51
C GLU A 317 8.51 -19.30 4.47
N ALA A 318 7.39 -19.96 4.78
CA ALA A 318 6.70 -20.85 3.85
C ALA A 318 6.22 -20.08 2.60
N ALA A 319 5.61 -18.91 2.80
CA ALA A 319 5.14 -18.05 1.72
C ALA A 319 6.30 -17.56 0.84
N LEU A 320 7.37 -17.09 1.46
CA LEU A 320 8.53 -16.59 0.72
C LEU A 320 9.30 -17.74 0.03
N ASN A 321 9.33 -18.94 0.60
CA ASN A 321 9.87 -20.12 -0.06
C ASN A 321 9.00 -20.52 -1.26
N HIS A 322 7.67 -20.55 -1.11
CA HIS A 322 6.75 -20.88 -2.20
C HIS A 322 6.78 -19.85 -3.34
N ALA A 323 6.96 -18.56 -3.02
CA ALA A 323 7.18 -17.49 -4.00
C ALA A 323 8.38 -17.75 -4.94
N HIS A 324 9.36 -18.56 -4.50
CA HIS A 324 10.53 -18.96 -5.29
C HIS A 324 10.41 -20.36 -5.92
N SER A 325 9.23 -20.99 -5.82
CA SER A 325 9.01 -22.31 -6.42
C SER A 325 8.94 -22.25 -7.95
N SER A 326 9.26 -23.37 -8.59
CA SER A 326 9.12 -23.54 -10.04
C SER A 326 7.69 -23.32 -10.55
N ASP A 327 6.68 -23.63 -9.72
CA ASP A 327 5.28 -23.43 -10.07
C ASP A 327 4.94 -21.93 -10.17
N VAL A 328 5.37 -21.13 -9.20
CA VAL A 328 5.21 -19.67 -9.23
C VAL A 328 6.00 -19.08 -10.39
N ALA A 329 7.24 -19.51 -10.61
CA ALA A 329 8.05 -19.06 -11.73
C ALA A 329 7.37 -19.31 -13.08
N ARG A 330 6.72 -20.47 -13.27
CA ARG A 330 5.98 -20.83 -14.49
C ARG A 330 4.76 -19.93 -14.69
N LEU A 331 4.03 -19.64 -13.63
CA LEU A 331 2.87 -18.75 -13.68
C LEU A 331 3.26 -17.31 -14.01
N LEU A 332 4.33 -16.79 -13.40
CA LEU A 332 4.82 -15.43 -13.68
C LEU A 332 5.38 -15.28 -15.09
N GLN A 333 6.10 -16.28 -15.61
CA GLN A 333 6.65 -16.25 -16.98
C GLN A 333 5.56 -16.42 -18.05
N SER A 334 4.46 -17.11 -17.74
CA SER A 334 3.31 -17.24 -18.64
C SER A 334 2.34 -16.07 -18.58
N PHE A 335 2.49 -15.18 -17.60
CA PHE A 335 1.65 -13.99 -17.48
C PHE A 335 1.81 -13.07 -18.68
N GLY A 336 0.70 -12.80 -19.39
CA GLY A 336 0.69 -12.01 -20.62
C GLY A 336 0.94 -12.80 -21.91
N SER A 337 1.25 -14.10 -21.83
CA SER A 337 1.23 -14.98 -23.01
C SER A 337 -0.21 -15.32 -23.38
N SER A 338 -0.64 -14.92 -24.59
CA SER A 338 -1.99 -15.21 -25.08
C SER A 338 -2.27 -16.70 -25.32
N THR A 339 -1.23 -17.54 -25.37
CA THR A 339 -1.34 -18.98 -25.58
C THR A 339 -0.79 -19.74 -24.37
N ARG A 340 -1.69 -20.10 -23.45
CA ARG A 340 -1.37 -20.91 -22.26
C ARG A 340 -0.80 -22.29 -22.63
N GLU A 341 -1.06 -22.76 -23.84
CA GLU A 341 -0.65 -24.08 -24.34
C GLU A 341 0.82 -24.13 -24.84
N ASP A 342 1.43 -23.01 -25.23
CA ASP A 342 2.77 -23.03 -25.87
C ASP A 342 3.96 -23.09 -24.88
N LEU A 343 3.76 -22.67 -23.63
CA LEU A 343 4.82 -22.64 -22.61
C LEU A 343 5.01 -23.96 -21.86
N ALA A 344 4.07 -24.91 -21.98
CA ALA A 344 4.07 -26.11 -21.15
C ALA A 344 5.05 -27.21 -21.60
N ILE A 345 5.73 -27.07 -22.75
CA ILE A 345 6.32 -28.24 -23.43
C ILE A 345 7.85 -28.20 -23.63
N THR A 346 8.55 -27.07 -23.45
CA THR A 346 9.97 -27.01 -23.89
C THR A 346 11.01 -26.61 -22.84
N THR A 347 10.65 -25.94 -21.76
CA THR A 347 11.62 -25.51 -20.75
C THR A 347 11.74 -26.57 -19.65
N SER A 348 12.96 -27.07 -19.42
CA SER A 348 13.20 -27.97 -18.30
C SER A 348 13.02 -27.23 -16.97
N ASP A 349 12.42 -27.87 -15.95
CA ASP A 349 12.19 -27.26 -14.63
C ASP A 349 13.51 -26.75 -13.99
N ALA A 350 14.65 -27.30 -14.38
CA ALA A 350 15.97 -26.89 -13.90
C ALA A 350 16.41 -25.48 -14.34
N GLU A 351 15.81 -24.94 -15.40
CA GLU A 351 16.11 -23.59 -15.92
C GLU A 351 15.07 -22.55 -15.49
N LEU A 352 14.00 -22.98 -14.82
CA LEU A 352 12.88 -22.11 -14.50
C LEU A 352 13.14 -21.34 -13.21
N GLN A 353 13.52 -20.07 -13.36
CA GLN A 353 13.75 -19.16 -12.23
C GLN A 353 12.61 -18.15 -12.10
N THR A 354 12.21 -17.89 -10.85
CA THR A 354 11.26 -16.81 -10.55
C THR A 354 11.89 -15.48 -10.98
N PRO A 355 11.18 -14.66 -11.79
CA PRO A 355 11.68 -13.33 -12.13
C PRO A 355 11.86 -12.50 -10.85
N PRO A 356 12.72 -11.46 -10.86
CA PRO A 356 12.80 -10.52 -9.75
C PRO A 356 11.43 -10.00 -9.34
N PHE A 357 11.25 -9.71 -8.05
CA PHE A 357 10.05 -9.07 -7.55
C PHE A 357 10.40 -8.22 -6.33
N CYS A 358 9.61 -7.18 -6.07
CA CYS A 358 9.68 -6.47 -4.81
C CYS A 358 8.78 -7.15 -3.79
N LEU A 359 9.30 -7.47 -2.61
CA LEU A 359 8.51 -8.03 -1.51
C LEU A 359 7.89 -6.92 -0.64
N VAL A 360 6.64 -7.14 -0.24
CA VAL A 360 5.87 -6.28 0.67
C VAL A 360 5.13 -7.16 1.68
N PHE A 361 5.16 -6.77 2.95
CA PHE A 361 4.42 -7.42 4.03
C PHE A 361 4.06 -6.41 5.12
N ASP A 362 3.18 -6.75 6.06
CA ASP A 362 2.78 -5.86 7.15
C ASP A 362 3.40 -6.29 8.50
N ASP A 363 3.15 -5.53 9.57
CA ASP A 363 3.78 -5.74 10.89
C ASP A 363 3.27 -6.97 11.65
N ALA A 364 2.30 -7.68 11.08
CA ALA A 364 1.90 -9.01 11.54
C ALA A 364 3.04 -10.03 11.45
N VAL A 365 3.95 -9.85 10.48
CA VAL A 365 5.10 -10.73 10.31
C VAL A 365 6.09 -10.47 11.45
N PRO A 366 6.39 -11.47 12.29
CA PRO A 366 7.36 -11.28 13.37
C PRO A 366 8.77 -11.01 12.81
N ILE A 367 9.45 -10.01 13.36
CA ILE A 367 10.82 -9.63 13.00
C ILE A 367 11.72 -9.88 14.21
N GLY A 368 12.19 -11.12 14.37
CA GLY A 368 13.22 -11.51 15.34
C GLY A 368 14.65 -11.30 14.81
N GLU A 369 15.65 -11.27 15.69
CA GLU A 369 17.06 -11.05 15.32
C GLU A 369 17.58 -12.09 14.29
N GLU A 370 17.16 -13.34 14.44
CA GLU A 370 17.51 -14.46 13.54
C GLU A 370 16.43 -14.74 12.47
N ALA A 371 15.33 -13.99 12.45
CA ALA A 371 14.21 -14.24 11.54
C ALA A 371 14.59 -13.85 10.10
N LEU A 372 14.10 -14.63 9.13
CA LEU A 372 14.27 -14.34 7.70
C LEU A 372 13.82 -12.91 7.33
N ALA A 373 12.73 -12.43 7.94
CA ALA A 373 12.21 -11.08 7.72
C ALA A 373 13.22 -9.98 8.07
N ASN A 374 14.03 -10.18 9.12
CA ASN A 374 15.05 -9.24 9.58
C ASN A 374 16.29 -9.21 8.67
N ALA A 375 16.61 -10.32 8.02
CA ALA A 375 17.75 -10.42 7.10
C ALA A 375 17.48 -9.77 5.73
N LEU A 376 16.23 -9.46 5.42
CA LEU A 376 15.86 -8.81 4.17
C LEU A 376 16.33 -7.34 4.13
N PRO A 377 16.64 -6.82 2.94
CA PRO A 377 17.10 -5.44 2.78
C PRO A 377 15.94 -4.44 2.89
N LEU A 378 15.27 -4.37 4.04
CA LEU A 378 14.13 -3.48 4.28
C LEU A 378 14.51 -2.01 4.12
N VAL A 379 13.52 -1.17 3.77
CA VAL A 379 13.65 0.28 3.89
C VAL A 379 13.91 0.67 5.34
N THR A 380 14.76 1.68 5.55
CA THR A 380 15.05 2.21 6.90
C THR A 380 14.02 3.21 7.39
N ASP A 381 13.07 3.59 6.53
CA ASP A 381 12.00 4.55 6.80
C ASP A 381 10.68 3.92 6.35
N PRO A 382 10.11 3.03 7.17
CA PRO A 382 8.94 2.23 6.78
C PRO A 382 7.68 3.08 6.71
N CYS A 383 6.65 2.55 6.06
CA CYS A 383 5.36 3.25 5.96
C CYS A 383 4.46 2.88 7.13
N VAL A 384 4.28 3.82 8.04
CA VAL A 384 3.34 3.69 9.15
C VAL A 384 1.92 3.99 8.69
N VAL A 385 1.01 3.08 9.01
CA VAL A 385 -0.41 3.15 8.64
C VAL A 385 -1.21 3.73 9.78
N PHE A 386 -2.09 4.66 9.43
CA PHE A 386 -3.01 5.34 10.32
C PHE A 386 -4.45 4.99 9.95
N LYS A 387 -5.28 4.87 10.98
CA LYS A 387 -6.70 4.54 10.87
C LYS A 387 -7.54 5.54 11.66
N TYR A 388 -8.64 5.98 11.06
CA TYR A 388 -9.70 6.72 11.71
C TYR A 388 -10.96 5.85 11.72
N ARG A 389 -11.58 5.68 12.88
CA ARG A 389 -12.88 5.01 13.02
C ARG A 389 -13.98 6.05 13.05
N CYS A 390 -14.92 5.95 12.11
CA CYS A 390 -16.13 6.77 12.15
C CYS A 390 -17.10 6.18 13.18
N ASP A 391 -17.03 6.67 14.42
CA ASP A 391 -18.01 6.33 15.47
C ASP A 391 -19.42 6.86 15.20
#